data_AF-A0A1F2FDV0-F1
#
_entry.id   AF-A0A1F2FDV0-F1
#
_cell.length_a   1.000
_cell.length_b   1.000
_cell.length_c   1.000
_cell.angle_alpha   90.00
_cell.angle_beta   90.00
_cell.angle_gamma   90.00
#
_symmetry.space_group_name_H-M   'P 1'
#
loop_
_entity.id
_entity.type
_entity.pdbx_description
1 polymer ?
#
loop_
_entity_poly.entity_id
_entity_poly.type
_entity_poly.pdbx_seq_one_letter_code
_entity_poly.pdbx_strand_id
1 'polypeptide(L)'
;MVNPHSPEGPARGEAWPERVRWLLYGGLFFGLGAAAVFLGLERWRRATFMLGVTMMYLGVIRQFLPDSLLGVFSVRSMKFDLWFCLLVGGGMVFLASSVDALGS
;
A
#
# COMPACT_ATOMS: atom_id res chain seq x y z
N MET A 1 14.54 14.80 -12.87
CA MET A 1 15.53 14.57 -11.79
C MET A 1 15.47 13.09 -11.46
N VAL A 2 16.54 12.35 -11.69
CA VAL A 2 16.62 10.92 -11.33
C VAL A 2 16.72 10.82 -9.81
N ASN A 3 15.96 9.92 -9.19
CA ASN A 3 15.98 9.68 -7.75
C ASN A 3 17.36 9.17 -7.30
N PRO A 4 18.05 9.84 -6.35
CA PRO A 4 19.34 9.37 -5.83
C PRO A 4 19.23 8.03 -5.06
N HIS A 5 18.04 7.66 -4.62
CA HIS A 5 17.79 6.47 -3.81
C HIS A 5 17.20 5.29 -4.59
N SER A 6 17.06 5.42 -5.91
CA SER A 6 16.57 4.33 -6.75
C SER A 6 17.68 3.30 -6.99
N PRO A 7 17.33 2.00 -7.06
CA PRO A 7 18.28 0.96 -7.47
C PRO A 7 18.90 1.28 -8.83
N GLU A 8 20.19 0.99 -9.01
CA GLU A 8 20.83 1.05 -10.32
C GLU A 8 20.28 -0.08 -11.21
N GLY A 9 19.43 0.28 -12.18
CA GLY A 9 18.84 -0.66 -13.15
C GLY A 9 17.31 -0.53 -13.28
N PRO A 10 16.71 -1.21 -14.28
CA PRO A 10 15.26 -1.21 -14.48
C PRO A 10 14.54 -1.84 -13.28
N ALA A 11 13.35 -1.34 -12.95
CA ALA A 11 12.57 -1.90 -11.85
C ALA A 11 12.17 -3.35 -12.17
N ARG A 12 12.13 -4.23 -11.16
CA ARG A 12 11.80 -5.65 -11.37
C ARG A 12 10.46 -5.87 -12.08
N GLY A 13 9.47 -5.02 -11.81
CA GLY A 13 8.16 -5.06 -12.45
C GLY A 13 8.07 -4.35 -13.79
N GLU A 14 9.17 -3.79 -14.31
CA GLU A 14 9.21 -3.18 -15.65
C GLU A 14 9.07 -4.24 -16.75
N ALA A 15 9.56 -5.46 -16.51
CA ALA A 15 9.39 -6.61 -17.39
C ALA A 15 7.97 -7.21 -17.36
N TRP A 16 7.08 -6.74 -16.46
CA TRP A 16 5.75 -7.31 -16.34
C TRP A 16 4.80 -6.77 -17.41
N PRO A 17 3.83 -7.59 -17.87
CA PRO A 17 2.79 -7.12 -18.77
C PRO A 17 2.05 -5.91 -18.18
N GLU A 18 1.69 -4.96 -19.03
CA GLU A 18 1.01 -3.74 -18.60
C GLU A 18 -0.28 -4.04 -17.81
N ARG A 19 -1.03 -5.08 -18.19
CA ARG A 19 -2.21 -5.56 -17.47
C ARG A 19 -1.90 -5.92 -16.01
N VAL A 20 -0.75 -6.55 -15.75
CA VAL A 20 -0.35 -6.93 -14.38
C VAL A 20 -0.08 -5.69 -13.56
N ARG A 21 0.62 -4.69 -14.12
CA ARG A 21 0.85 -3.40 -13.44
C ARG A 21 -0.47 -2.70 -13.10
N TRP A 22 -1.39 -2.64 -14.05
CA TRP A 22 -2.72 -2.06 -13.82
C TRP A 22 -3.56 -2.85 -12.82
N LEU A 23 -3.49 -4.18 -12.81
CA LEU A 23 -4.17 -5.00 -11.81
C LEU A 23 -3.61 -4.75 -10.40
N LEU A 24 -2.28 -4.62 -10.27
CA LEU A 24 -1.65 -4.34 -8.99
C LEU A 24 -2.04 -2.96 -8.46
N TYR A 25 -2.02 -1.94 -9.33
CA TYR A 25 -2.54 -0.60 -9.01
C TYR A 25 -4.04 -0.62 -8.69
N GLY A 26 -4.83 -1.37 -9.47
CA GLY A 26 -6.25 -1.55 -9.24
C GLY A 26 -6.53 -2.16 -7.87
N GLY A 27 -5.72 -3.14 -7.44
CA GLY A 27 -5.79 -3.72 -6.11
C GLY A 27 -5.59 -2.70 -4.97
N LEU A 28 -4.70 -1.72 -5.16
CA LEU A 28 -4.49 -0.63 -4.22
C LEU A 28 -5.76 0.22 -4.08
N PHE A 29 -6.33 0.68 -5.20
CA PHE A 29 -7.54 1.50 -5.20
C PHE A 29 -8.76 0.73 -4.69
N PHE A 30 -8.85 -0.55 -5.02
CA PHE A 30 -9.87 -1.44 -4.49
C PHE A 30 -9.77 -1.53 -2.97
N GLY A 31 -8.58 -1.73 -2.42
CA GLY A 31 -8.37 -1.81 -0.97
C GLY A 31 -8.73 -0.50 -0.25
N LEU A 32 -8.34 0.64 -0.82
CA LEU A 32 -8.69 1.96 -0.31
C LEU A 32 -10.21 2.21 -0.38
N GLY A 33 -10.85 1.85 -1.49
CA GLY A 33 -12.29 1.95 -1.67
C GLY A 33 -13.06 1.07 -0.68
N ALA A 34 -12.62 -0.17 -0.47
CA ALA A 34 -13.21 -1.07 0.53
C ALA A 34 -13.07 -0.50 1.96
N ALA A 35 -11.91 0.06 2.30
CA ALA A 35 -11.72 0.74 3.59
C ALA A 35 -12.68 1.93 3.76
N ALA A 36 -12.84 2.76 2.73
CA ALA A 36 -13.78 3.88 2.73
C ALA A 36 -15.24 3.44 2.87
N VAL A 37 -15.64 2.36 2.18
CA VAL A 37 -16.99 1.78 2.33
C VAL A 37 -17.21 1.30 3.76
N PHE A 38 -16.27 0.56 4.36
CA PHE A 38 -16.40 0.14 5.76
C PHE A 38 -16.47 1.31 6.73
N LEU A 39 -15.74 2.39 6.46
CA LEU A 39 -15.78 3.59 7.28
C LEU A 39 -17.16 4.27 7.20
N GLY A 40 -17.73 4.37 5.99
CA GLY A 40 -19.08 4.90 5.78
C GLY A 40 -20.20 4.03 6.35
N LEU A 41 -19.97 2.73 6.49
CA LEU A 41 -20.87 1.79 7.19
C LEU A 41 -20.67 1.77 8.72
N GLU A 42 -19.91 2.72 9.27
CA GLU A 42 -19.58 2.82 10.70
C GLU A 42 -18.82 1.59 11.26
N ARG A 43 -18.30 0.73 10.36
CA ARG A 43 -17.52 -0.47 10.70
C ARG A 43 -16.04 -0.11 10.84
N TRP A 44 -15.74 0.80 11.76
CA TRP A 44 -14.40 1.39 11.95
C TRP A 44 -13.29 0.34 12.08
N ARG A 45 -13.53 -0.78 12.79
CA ARG A 45 -12.55 -1.88 12.91
C ARG A 45 -12.20 -2.50 11.56
N ARG A 46 -13.22 -2.82 10.75
CA ARG A 46 -13.01 -3.42 9.42
C ARG A 46 -12.37 -2.41 8.46
N ALA A 47 -12.74 -1.13 8.59
CA ALA A 47 -12.12 -0.04 7.83
C ALA A 47 -10.62 0.09 8.13
N THR A 48 -10.25 0.17 9.41
CA THR A 48 -8.85 0.27 9.86
C THR A 48 -8.05 -0.96 9.49
N PHE A 49 -8.61 -2.17 9.65
CA PHE A 49 -7.97 -3.41 9.22
C PHE A 49 -7.70 -3.39 7.71
N MET A 50 -8.70 -3.07 6.90
CA MET A 50 -8.58 -3.04 5.44
C MET A 50 -7.57 -1.98 4.99
N LEU A 51 -7.57 -0.81 5.61
CA LEU A 51 -6.61 0.26 5.35
C LEU A 51 -5.19 -0.18 5.71
N GLY A 52 -5.00 -0.85 6.85
CA GLY A 52 -3.71 -1.38 7.27
C GLY A 52 -3.16 -2.43 6.31
N VAL A 53 -3.98 -3.40 5.88
CA VAL A 53 -3.61 -4.39 4.83
C VAL A 53 -3.26 -3.68 3.52
N THR A 54 -4.02 -2.66 3.14
CA THR A 54 -3.78 -1.89 1.91
C THR A 54 -2.47 -1.12 1.97
N MET A 55 -2.11 -0.55 3.14
CA MET A 55 -0.80 0.08 3.35
C MET A 55 0.33 -0.93 3.24
N MET A 56 0.22 -2.09 3.88
CA MET A 56 1.24 -3.14 3.77
C MET A 56 1.41 -3.59 2.31
N TYR A 57 0.31 -3.78 1.59
CA TYR A 57 0.30 -4.09 0.17
C TYR A 57 1.01 -3.00 -0.66
N LEU A 58 0.73 -1.72 -0.41
CA LEU A 58 1.40 -0.58 -1.05
C LEU A 58 2.93 -0.66 -0.89
N GLY A 59 3.39 -0.86 0.34
CA GLY A 59 4.83 -0.95 0.64
C GLY A 59 5.52 -2.07 -0.14
N VAL A 60 4.86 -3.22 -0.28
CA VAL A 60 5.36 -4.37 -1.04
C VAL A 60 5.37 -4.09 -2.54
N ILE A 61 4.24 -3.67 -3.13
CA ILE A 61 4.16 -3.45 -4.59
C ILE A 61 5.09 -2.34 -5.07
N ARG A 62 5.36 -1.34 -4.21
CA ARG A 62 6.29 -0.26 -4.51
C ARG A 62 7.71 -0.77 -4.76
N GLN A 63 8.10 -1.92 -4.21
CA GLN A 63 9.41 -2.50 -4.49
C GLN A 63 9.59 -2.97 -5.94
N PHE A 64 8.48 -3.17 -6.65
CA PHE A 64 8.46 -3.76 -7.99
C PHE A 64 8.06 -2.74 -9.07
N LEU A 65 7.29 -1.70 -8.72
CA LEU A 65 6.81 -0.71 -9.66
C LEU A 65 7.91 0.27 -10.11
N PRO A 66 7.95 0.66 -11.39
CA PRO A 66 8.91 1.63 -11.90
C PRO A 66 8.61 3.05 -11.40
N ASP A 67 9.66 3.83 -11.14
CA ASP A 67 9.55 5.22 -10.67
C ASP A 67 8.79 6.14 -11.63
N SER A 68 8.76 5.79 -12.93
CA SER A 68 7.99 6.49 -13.95
C SER A 68 6.47 6.49 -13.68
N LEU A 69 5.97 5.45 -13.01
CA LEU A 69 4.57 5.31 -12.60
C LEU A 69 4.28 5.97 -11.25
N LEU A 70 5.30 6.15 -10.42
CA LEU A 70 5.18 6.67 -9.04
C LEU A 70 5.49 8.17 -8.91
N GLY A 71 6.02 8.81 -9.98
CA GLY A 71 6.09 10.26 -10.11
C GLY A 71 6.76 10.99 -8.94
N VAL A 72 6.11 12.05 -8.41
CA VAL A 72 6.63 12.97 -7.37
C VAL A 72 7.04 12.27 -6.07
N PHE A 73 6.58 11.04 -5.80
CA PHE A 73 6.99 10.27 -4.62
C PHE A 73 8.41 9.71 -4.69
N SER A 74 9.10 9.86 -5.82
CA SER A 74 10.47 9.39 -6.05
C SER A 74 11.46 9.94 -5.01
N VAL A 75 11.27 11.14 -4.46
CA VAL A 75 12.26 11.76 -3.54
C VAL A 75 12.52 10.94 -2.27
N ARG A 76 11.59 10.08 -1.86
CA ARG A 76 11.69 9.28 -0.63
C ARG A 76 12.24 7.88 -0.91
N SER A 77 13.21 7.46 -0.09
CA SER A 77 13.81 6.12 -0.15
C SER A 77 12.77 4.99 -0.19
N MET A 78 12.90 4.10 -1.17
CA MET A 78 12.01 2.94 -1.37
C MET A 78 12.01 1.98 -0.17
N LYS A 79 13.14 1.85 0.53
CA LYS A 79 13.26 1.03 1.75
C LYS A 79 12.52 1.68 2.91
N PHE A 80 12.63 3.00 3.06
CA PHE A 80 11.91 3.73 4.08
C PHE A 80 10.40 3.57 3.89
N ASP A 81 9.92 3.71 2.66
CA ASP A 81 8.48 3.60 2.37
C ASP A 81 7.94 2.19 2.67
N LEU A 82 8.70 1.14 2.37
CA LEU A 82 8.37 -0.24 2.77
C LEU A 82 8.22 -0.37 4.28
N TRP A 83 9.25 0.01 5.04
CA TRP A 83 9.22 -0.12 6.50
C TRP A 83 8.13 0.73 7.13
N PHE A 84 7.93 1.95 6.64
CA PHE A 84 6.86 2.83 7.09
C PHE A 84 5.48 2.17 6.86
N CYS A 85 5.22 1.70 5.64
CA CYS A 85 3.97 1.04 5.29
C CYS A 85 3.72 -0.24 6.08
N LEU A 86 4.75 -1.06 6.29
CA LEU A 86 4.66 -2.31 7.06
C LEU A 86 4.43 -2.05 8.55
N LEU A 87 5.15 -1.09 9.15
CA LEU A 87 5.02 -0.80 10.58
C LEU A 87 3.69 -0.12 10.89
N VAL A 88 3.31 0.91 10.12
CA VAL A 88 2.03 1.61 10.33
C VAL A 88 0.87 0.70 9.98
N GLY A 89 0.89 0.06 8.81
CA GLY A 89 -0.16 -0.85 8.38
C GLY A 89 -0.30 -2.06 9.31
N GLY A 90 0.83 -2.64 9.74
CA GLY A 90 0.86 -3.72 10.73
C GLY A 90 0.31 -3.29 12.09
N GLY A 91 0.65 -2.08 12.56
CA GLY A 91 0.08 -1.51 13.78
C GLY A 91 -1.44 -1.30 13.68
N MET A 92 -1.93 -0.82 12.53
CA MET A 92 -3.36 -0.68 12.27
C MET A 92 -4.08 -2.02 12.29
N VAL A 93 -3.54 -3.03 11.60
CA VAL A 93 -4.08 -4.39 11.59
C VAL A 93 -4.11 -4.97 13.01
N PHE A 94 -3.00 -4.86 13.75
CA PHE A 94 -2.87 -5.36 15.11
C PHE A 94 -3.89 -4.71 16.06
N LEU A 95 -4.03 -3.38 16.02
CA LEU A 95 -4.99 -2.67 16.87
C LEU A 95 -6.42 -3.03 16.49
N ALA A 96 -6.75 -3.07 15.20
CA ALA A 96 -8.09 -3.43 14.72
C ALA A 96 -8.48 -4.87 15.10
N SER A 97 -7.53 -5.80 15.09
CA SER A 97 -7.74 -7.19 15.51
C SER A 97 -7.79 -7.37 17.03
N SER A 98 -7.05 -6.54 17.78
CA SER A 98 -6.96 -6.68 19.24
C SER A 98 -8.16 -6.08 19.98
N VAL A 99 -8.84 -5.09 19.38
CA VAL A 99 -10.05 -4.52 19.98
C VAL A 99 -11.23 -5.46 19.78
N ASP A 100 -11.88 -5.83 20.88
CA ASP A 100 -13.09 -6.66 20.86
C ASP A 100 -14.25 -5.99 20.13
N ALA A 101 -15.03 -6.82 19.44
CA ALA A 101 -16.25 -6.41 18.77
C ALA A 101 -17.38 -6.24 19.79
N LEU A 102 -17.36 -5.17 20.58
CA LEU A 102 -18.56 -4.78 21.33
C LEU A 102 -19.60 -4.26 20.32
N GLY A 103 -20.33 -5.19 19.68
CA GLY A 103 -21.50 -4.90 18.84
C GLY A 103 -21.27 -4.59 17.35
N SER A 104 -20.33 -5.24 16.65
CA SER A 104 -20.15 -5.10 15.18
C SER A 104 -20.66 -6.28 14.35
#